data_AF-A0A0D5LYY1-F1
#
_entry.id   AF-A0A0D5LYY1-F1
#
_cell.length_a   1.000
_cell.length_b   1.000
_cell.length_c   1.000
_cell.angle_alpha   90.00
_cell.angle_beta   90.00
_cell.angle_gamma   90.00
#
_symmetry.space_group_name_H-M   'P 1'
#
loop_
_entity.id
_entity.type
_entity.pdbx_description
1 polymer ?
#
loop_
_entity_poly.entity_id
_entity_poly.type
_entity_poly.pdbx_seq_one_letter_code
_entity_poly.pdbx_strand_id
1 'polypeptide(L)'
;MRSLIATGWINFRMRAMLISHATFGLGLHWYEPALHLARLFTDFEPGIHYPQVQMQAGATGTNALRVYNPIKQAEDNDPDGEFVARWVPELTALPLEWRAKPWALPESLRQRFGFQPGEHYPLPHDFEAEARHWKKMLYELRRTPDAREASQAIVDKLASQRRPPAQRAKKAKPANRQQLSLFENGGLETTPDTHD
;
A
#
# COMPACT_ATOMS: atom_id res chain seq x y z
N MET A 1 -12.20 3.09 10.07
CA MET A 1 -11.87 4.45 10.58
C MET A 1 -11.83 4.56 12.11
N ARG A 2 -12.69 3.85 12.86
CA ARG A 2 -12.78 3.95 14.34
C ARG A 2 -11.44 3.85 15.08
N SER A 3 -10.60 2.88 14.72
CA SER A 3 -9.24 2.76 15.27
C SER A 3 -8.43 4.04 15.13
N LEU A 4 -8.31 4.55 13.90
CA LEU A 4 -7.58 5.78 13.62
C LEU A 4 -8.14 6.98 14.39
N ILE A 5 -9.46 7.13 14.45
CA ILE A 5 -10.10 8.25 15.17
C ILE A 5 -9.79 8.18 16.68
N ALA A 6 -9.76 6.98 17.25
CA ALA A 6 -9.53 6.78 18.68
C ALA A 6 -8.05 6.84 19.08
N THR A 7 -7.14 6.33 18.25
CA THR A 7 -5.72 6.17 18.60
C THR A 7 -4.80 7.19 17.92
N GLY A 8 -5.27 7.84 16.86
CA GLY A 8 -4.45 8.69 16.01
C GLY A 8 -3.42 7.94 15.16
N TRP A 9 -3.42 6.60 15.17
CA TRP A 9 -2.39 5.81 14.50
C TRP A 9 -2.93 4.50 13.92
N ILE A 10 -2.49 4.20 12.69
CA ILE A 10 -2.64 2.91 12.02
C ILE A 10 -1.38 2.61 11.20
N ASN A 11 -1.11 1.34 10.92
CA ASN A 11 0.06 0.93 10.13
C ASN A 11 -0.03 1.38 8.66
N PHE A 12 1.11 1.36 7.97
CA PHE A 12 1.22 1.80 6.57
C PHE A 12 0.22 1.11 5.62
N ARG A 13 0.00 -0.20 5.78
CA ARG A 13 -0.87 -0.98 4.89
C ARG A 13 -2.33 -0.57 5.05
N MET A 14 -2.76 -0.29 6.27
CA MET A 14 -4.08 0.28 6.54
C MET A 14 -4.22 1.69 6.00
N ARG A 15 -3.19 2.54 6.08
CA ARG A 15 -3.22 3.88 5.46
C ARG A 15 -3.40 3.79 3.94
N ALA A 16 -2.64 2.90 3.29
CA ALA A 16 -2.78 2.63 1.86
C ALA A 16 -4.15 2.07 1.48
N MET A 17 -4.74 1.24 2.35
CA MET A 17 -6.11 0.73 2.20
C MET A 17 -7.15 1.85 2.28
N LEU A 18 -7.04 2.78 3.21
CA LEU A 18 -7.95 3.93 3.31
C LEU A 18 -7.89 4.81 2.06
N ILE A 19 -6.68 5.12 1.58
CA ILE A 19 -6.52 5.88 0.34
C ILE A 19 -7.09 5.11 -0.85
N SER A 20 -6.80 3.81 -0.96
CA SER A 20 -7.34 2.98 -2.04
C SER A 20 -8.87 2.95 -2.04
N HIS A 21 -9.48 2.84 -0.86
CA HIS A 21 -10.93 2.88 -0.72
C HIS A 21 -11.50 4.24 -1.14
N ALA A 22 -10.90 5.35 -0.71
CA ALA A 22 -11.35 6.68 -1.10
C ALA A 22 -11.21 6.94 -2.61
N THR A 23 -10.07 6.60 -3.22
CA THR A 23 -9.80 6.97 -4.62
C THR A 23 -10.38 5.98 -5.62
N PHE A 24 -10.33 4.69 -5.34
CA PHE A 24 -10.78 3.64 -6.27
C PHE A 24 -12.10 3.01 -5.87
N GLY A 25 -12.51 3.10 -4.61
CA GLY A 25 -13.82 2.65 -4.15
C GLY A 25 -14.91 3.72 -4.27
N LEU A 26 -14.53 4.99 -4.08
CA LEU A 26 -15.48 6.12 -4.05
C LEU A 26 -15.21 7.17 -5.15
N GLY A 27 -14.13 7.03 -5.92
CA GLY A 27 -13.79 7.98 -6.99
C GLY A 27 -13.35 9.36 -6.51
N LEU A 28 -12.95 9.51 -5.24
CA LEU A 28 -12.58 10.80 -4.68
C LEU A 28 -11.20 11.26 -5.17
N HIS A 29 -11.07 12.57 -5.44
CA HIS A 29 -9.75 13.16 -5.68
C HIS A 29 -8.89 13.04 -4.42
N TRP A 30 -7.64 12.58 -4.56
CA TRP A 30 -6.75 12.18 -3.45
C TRP A 30 -6.52 13.28 -2.39
N TYR A 31 -6.64 14.55 -2.78
CA TYR A 31 -6.39 15.68 -1.90
C TYR A 31 -7.37 15.76 -0.72
N GLU A 32 -8.65 15.48 -0.96
CA GLU A 32 -9.69 15.49 0.07
C GLU A 32 -9.43 14.46 1.20
N PRO A 33 -9.25 13.15 0.90
CA PRO A 33 -8.90 12.17 1.93
C PRO A 33 -7.52 12.43 2.52
N ALA A 34 -6.56 13.01 1.77
CA ALA A 34 -5.27 13.40 2.34
C ALA A 34 -5.44 14.43 3.47
N LEU A 35 -6.24 15.48 3.24
CA LEU A 35 -6.52 16.50 4.25
C LEU A 35 -7.29 15.94 5.44
N HIS A 36 -8.27 15.09 5.19
CA HIS A 36 -9.02 14.44 6.27
C HIS A 36 -8.11 13.60 7.17
N LEU A 37 -7.30 12.73 6.58
CA LEU A 37 -6.39 11.86 7.32
C LEU A 37 -5.28 12.62 8.04
N ALA A 38 -4.77 13.71 7.46
CA ALA A 38 -3.77 14.56 8.09
C ALA A 38 -4.22 15.12 9.45
N ARG A 39 -5.53 15.39 9.61
CA ARG A 39 -6.12 15.88 10.87
C ARG A 39 -6.28 14.80 11.94
N LEU A 40 -6.21 13.52 11.55
CA LEU A 40 -6.40 12.39 12.46
C LEU A 40 -5.07 11.81 12.95
N PHE A 41 -3.99 11.93 12.18
CA PHE A 41 -2.72 11.30 12.51
C PHE A 41 -1.95 12.07 13.58
N THR A 42 -1.60 11.39 14.68
CA THR A 42 -0.69 11.94 15.71
C THR A 42 0.76 11.97 15.24
N ASP A 43 1.10 11.15 14.24
CA ASP A 43 2.41 11.08 13.59
C ASP A 43 2.42 11.80 12.23
N PHE A 44 1.54 12.79 12.05
CA PHE A 44 1.46 13.55 10.81
C PHE A 44 2.76 14.31 10.53
N GLU A 45 3.36 14.01 9.38
CA GLU A 45 4.46 14.77 8.82
C GLU A 45 4.16 15.00 7.33
N PRO A 46 4.08 16.25 6.86
CA PRO A 46 3.63 16.56 5.50
C PRO A 46 4.57 16.02 4.40
N GLY A 47 5.88 16.01 4.64
CA GLY A 47 6.90 15.50 3.71
C GLY A 47 6.80 13.99 3.45
N ILE A 48 6.22 13.24 4.38
CA ILE A 48 5.97 11.80 4.27
C ILE A 48 4.53 11.55 3.79
N HIS A 49 3.56 12.22 4.41
CA HIS A 49 2.13 11.95 4.20
C HIS A 49 1.69 12.22 2.77
N TYR A 50 1.94 13.41 2.23
CA TYR A 50 1.43 13.77 0.91
C TYR A 50 2.04 12.93 -0.23
N PRO A 51 3.38 12.70 -0.28
CA PRO A 51 3.96 11.82 -1.29
C PRO A 51 3.45 10.38 -1.19
N GLN A 52 3.26 9.86 0.03
CA GLN A 52 2.68 8.53 0.22
C GLN A 52 1.24 8.46 -0.28
N VAL A 53 0.38 9.44 0.05
CA VAL A 53 -1.00 9.47 -0.43
C VAL A 53 -1.05 9.58 -1.95
N GLN A 54 -0.25 10.45 -2.56
CA GLN A 54 -0.17 10.59 -4.02
C GLN A 54 0.26 9.29 -4.69
N MET A 55 1.23 8.58 -4.11
CA MET A 55 1.67 7.28 -4.63
C MET A 55 0.53 6.25 -4.57
N GLN A 56 -0.18 6.15 -3.44
CA GLN A 56 -1.27 5.18 -3.27
C GLN A 56 -2.53 5.52 -4.06
N ALA A 57 -2.76 6.80 -4.32
CA ALA A 57 -3.83 7.28 -5.20
C ALA A 57 -3.52 7.09 -6.70
N GLY A 58 -2.29 6.70 -7.05
CA GLY A 58 -1.86 6.61 -8.44
C GLY A 58 -1.58 7.96 -9.12
N ALA A 59 -1.36 9.03 -8.35
CA ALA A 59 -1.12 10.38 -8.88
C ALA A 59 0.31 10.59 -9.40
N THR A 60 1.30 9.81 -8.95
CA THR A 60 2.72 10.04 -9.29
C THR A 60 3.16 9.50 -10.66
N GLY A 61 2.33 8.70 -11.33
CA GLY A 61 2.55 8.23 -12.72
C GLY A 61 3.75 7.28 -12.95
N THR A 62 4.68 7.15 -12.00
CA THR A 62 5.94 6.40 -12.14
C THR A 62 5.85 4.94 -11.70
N ASN A 63 5.00 4.64 -10.73
CA ASN A 63 4.83 3.29 -10.19
C ASN A 63 3.60 2.58 -10.78
N ALA A 64 3.65 1.25 -10.82
CA ALA A 64 2.48 0.44 -11.09
C ALA A 64 1.37 0.78 -10.10
N LEU A 65 0.13 0.88 -10.61
CA LEU A 65 -1.04 1.24 -9.82
C LEU A 65 -1.35 0.14 -8.80
N ARG A 66 -1.11 0.41 -7.52
CA ARG A 66 -1.38 -0.51 -6.41
C ARG A 66 -2.71 -0.13 -5.78
N VAL A 67 -3.66 -1.06 -5.77
CA VAL A 67 -4.98 -0.85 -5.17
C VAL A 67 -5.22 -1.95 -4.15
N TYR A 68 -5.45 -1.53 -2.92
CA TYR A 68 -5.61 -2.40 -1.76
C TYR A 68 -7.09 -2.71 -1.56
N ASN A 69 -7.48 -3.96 -1.76
CA ASN A 69 -8.84 -4.43 -1.51
C ASN A 69 -9.08 -4.63 0.00
N PRO A 70 -10.00 -3.89 0.65
CA PRO A 70 -10.24 -3.97 2.09
C PRO A 70 -10.59 -5.38 2.57
N ILE A 71 -11.33 -6.15 1.77
CA ILE A 71 -11.70 -7.52 2.09
C ILE A 71 -10.47 -8.41 2.16
N LYS A 72 -9.65 -8.36 1.11
CA LYS A 72 -8.40 -9.13 1.07
C LYS A 72 -7.46 -8.71 2.19
N GLN A 73 -7.43 -7.42 2.56
CA GLN A 73 -6.63 -6.96 3.70
C GLN A 73 -7.09 -7.57 5.02
N ALA A 74 -8.40 -7.67 5.25
CA ALA A 74 -8.94 -8.32 6.43
C ALA A 74 -8.60 -9.82 6.43
N GLU A 75 -8.83 -10.52 5.33
CA GLU A 75 -8.51 -11.95 5.20
C GLU A 75 -7.01 -12.25 5.40
N ASP A 76 -6.12 -11.43 4.84
CA ASP A 76 -4.67 -11.66 4.90
C ASP A 76 -4.04 -11.20 6.25
N ASN A 77 -4.61 -10.22 6.95
CA ASN A 77 -3.94 -9.54 8.09
C ASN A 77 -4.76 -9.54 9.40
N ASP A 78 -6.00 -10.00 9.38
CA ASP A 78 -6.85 -10.19 10.55
C ASP A 78 -7.52 -11.57 10.50
N PRO A 79 -6.74 -12.68 10.40
CA PRO A 79 -7.27 -14.02 10.18
C PRO A 79 -8.22 -14.48 11.29
N ASP A 80 -7.98 -14.04 12.53
CA ASP A 80 -8.81 -14.35 13.70
C ASP A 80 -9.91 -13.30 13.95
N GLY A 81 -9.96 -12.24 13.13
CA GLY A 81 -10.97 -11.17 13.21
C GLY A 81 -10.89 -10.34 14.49
N GLU A 82 -9.75 -10.33 15.19
CA GLU A 82 -9.55 -9.62 16.45
C GLU A 82 -9.60 -8.11 16.26
N PHE A 83 -9.00 -7.61 15.16
CA PHE A 83 -9.00 -6.18 14.88
C PHE A 83 -10.42 -5.70 14.59
N VAL A 84 -11.17 -6.43 13.74
CA VAL A 84 -12.57 -6.13 13.47
C VAL A 84 -13.41 -6.22 14.75
N ALA A 85 -13.23 -7.26 15.57
CA ALA A 85 -13.97 -7.42 16.82
C ALA A 85 -13.75 -6.25 17.80
N ARG A 86 -12.50 -5.77 17.92
CA ARG A 86 -12.16 -4.65 18.79
C ARG A 86 -12.77 -3.34 18.35
N TRP A 87 -12.74 -3.05 17.04
CA TRP A 87 -13.11 -1.74 16.53
C TRP A 87 -14.53 -1.66 15.96
N VAL A 88 -15.16 -2.80 15.67
CA VAL A 88 -16.51 -2.92 15.13
C VAL A 88 -17.30 -3.95 15.97
N PRO A 89 -17.58 -3.64 17.24
CA PRO A 89 -18.15 -4.60 18.19
C PRO A 89 -19.52 -5.14 17.75
N GLU A 90 -20.30 -4.39 16.97
CA GLU A 90 -21.58 -4.85 16.42
C GLU A 90 -21.44 -6.08 15.50
N LEU A 91 -20.26 -6.34 14.94
CA LEU A 91 -19.98 -7.52 14.12
C LEU A 91 -19.55 -8.73 14.95
N THR A 92 -19.29 -8.57 16.26
CA THR A 92 -18.80 -9.68 17.11
C THR A 92 -19.83 -10.78 17.32
N ALA A 93 -21.12 -10.45 17.21
CA ALA A 93 -22.22 -11.41 17.25
C ALA A 93 -22.19 -12.39 16.06
N LEU A 94 -21.50 -12.03 14.98
CA LEU A 94 -21.35 -12.88 13.81
C LEU A 94 -20.15 -13.84 13.97
N PRO A 95 -20.29 -15.08 13.46
CA PRO A 95 -19.15 -15.97 13.26
C PRO A 95 -18.06 -15.30 12.41
N LEU A 96 -16.82 -15.73 12.63
CA LEU A 96 -15.62 -15.13 12.04
C LEU A 96 -15.71 -15.00 10.51
N GLU A 97 -16.20 -16.03 9.83
CA GLU A 97 -16.32 -16.07 8.37
C GLU A 97 -17.25 -15.00 7.79
N TRP A 98 -18.16 -14.45 8.61
CA TRP A 98 -19.10 -13.41 8.20
C TRP A 98 -18.67 -11.99 8.61
N ARG A 99 -17.68 -11.83 9.50
CA ARG A 99 -17.27 -10.50 10.00
C ARG A 99 -16.67 -9.61 8.92
N ALA A 100 -15.95 -10.19 7.95
CA ALA A 100 -15.39 -9.42 6.83
C ALA A 100 -16.45 -9.05 5.78
N LYS A 101 -17.52 -9.84 5.65
CA LYS A 101 -18.59 -9.69 4.65
C LYS A 101 -19.97 -9.83 5.30
N PRO A 102 -20.35 -8.98 6.28
CA PRO A 102 -21.58 -9.15 7.04
C PRO A 102 -22.85 -9.04 6.18
N TRP A 103 -22.78 -8.31 5.05
CA TRP A 103 -23.86 -8.22 4.07
C TRP A 103 -24.13 -9.53 3.32
N ALA A 104 -23.16 -10.43 3.25
CA ALA A 104 -23.29 -11.72 2.59
C ALA A 104 -23.99 -12.77 3.47
N LEU A 105 -24.36 -12.42 4.71
CA LEU A 105 -25.03 -13.32 5.64
C LEU A 105 -26.38 -13.80 5.04
N PRO A 106 -26.56 -15.12 4.84
CA PRO A 106 -27.80 -15.69 4.33
C PRO A 106 -29.00 -15.36 5.21
N GLU A 107 -30.17 -15.18 4.61
CA GLU A 107 -31.42 -14.85 5.32
C GLU A 107 -31.73 -15.82 6.47
N SER A 108 -31.50 -17.12 6.27
CA SER A 108 -31.71 -18.14 7.30
C SER A 108 -30.81 -17.96 8.54
N LEU A 109 -29.64 -17.33 8.39
CA LEU A 109 -28.72 -17.06 9.48
C LEU A 109 -28.93 -15.69 10.12
N ARG A 110 -29.57 -14.74 9.42
CA ARG A 110 -29.88 -13.40 9.97
C ARG A 110 -30.74 -13.48 11.23
N GLN A 111 -31.81 -14.29 11.19
CA GLN A 111 -32.68 -14.51 12.35
C GLN A 111 -31.94 -15.18 13.50
N ARG A 112 -31.09 -16.16 13.20
CA ARG A 112 -30.30 -16.90 14.21
C ARG A 112 -29.35 -15.98 14.99
N PHE A 113 -28.68 -15.07 14.29
CA PHE A 113 -27.71 -14.15 14.91
C PHE A 113 -28.30 -12.80 15.29
N GLY A 114 -29.60 -12.56 15.03
CA GLY A 114 -30.25 -11.28 15.25
C GLY A 114 -29.57 -10.13 14.50
N PHE A 115 -29.02 -10.41 13.31
CA PHE A 115 -28.24 -9.43 12.54
C PHE A 115 -28.88 -9.16 11.18
N GLN A 116 -29.25 -7.90 10.97
CA GLN A 116 -29.83 -7.41 9.72
C GLN A 116 -28.86 -6.45 9.01
N PRO A 117 -28.30 -6.83 7.85
CA PRO A 117 -27.49 -5.94 7.02
C PRO A 117 -28.27 -4.70 6.57
N GLY A 118 -27.62 -3.54 6.56
CA GLY A 118 -28.25 -2.25 6.26
C GLY A 118 -28.85 -1.55 7.49
N GLU A 119 -29.24 -2.30 8.51
CA GLU A 119 -29.74 -1.75 9.78
C GLU A 119 -28.66 -1.76 10.87
N HIS A 120 -28.08 -2.92 11.15
CA HIS A 120 -27.07 -3.09 12.21
C HIS A 120 -25.67 -2.70 11.74
N TYR A 121 -25.41 -2.85 10.45
CA TYR A 121 -24.17 -2.39 9.81
C TYR A 121 -24.44 -2.00 8.35
N PRO A 122 -23.84 -0.92 7.84
CA PRO A 122 -24.12 -0.44 6.49
C PRO A 122 -23.85 -1.48 5.40
N LEU A 123 -24.65 -1.41 4.33
CA LEU A 123 -24.34 -2.15 3.10
C LEU A 123 -23.09 -1.54 2.45
N PRO A 124 -22.17 -2.36 1.93
CA PRO A 124 -20.98 -1.85 1.28
C PRO A 124 -21.29 -1.32 -0.12
N HIS A 125 -20.45 -0.42 -0.60
CA HIS A 125 -20.31 -0.18 -2.04
C HIS A 125 -19.51 -1.33 -2.66
N ASP A 126 -19.76 -1.65 -3.95
CA ASP A 126 -18.99 -2.65 -4.67
C ASP A 126 -17.58 -2.12 -5.01
N PHE A 127 -16.68 -2.25 -4.04
CA PHE A 127 -15.30 -1.79 -4.17
C PHE A 127 -14.59 -2.40 -5.38
N GLU A 128 -14.87 -3.65 -5.74
CA GLU A 128 -14.14 -4.30 -6.84
C GLU A 128 -14.60 -3.78 -8.20
N ALA A 129 -15.91 -3.59 -8.39
CA ALA A 129 -16.44 -2.98 -9.61
C ALA A 129 -15.93 -1.54 -9.77
N GLU A 130 -16.02 -0.74 -8.71
CA GLU A 130 -15.54 0.65 -8.71
C GLU A 130 -14.03 0.71 -8.97
N ALA A 131 -13.25 -0.14 -8.27
CA ALA A 131 -11.81 -0.15 -8.47
C ALA A 131 -11.42 -0.55 -9.89
N ARG A 132 -12.14 -1.49 -10.52
CA ARG A 132 -11.94 -1.82 -11.94
C ARG A 132 -12.26 -0.64 -12.84
N HIS A 133 -13.37 0.06 -12.60
CA HIS A 133 -13.80 1.23 -13.34
C HIS A 133 -12.74 2.34 -13.29
N TRP A 134 -12.34 2.79 -12.09
CA TRP A 134 -11.39 3.89 -11.91
C TRP A 134 -9.99 3.55 -12.41
N LYS A 135 -9.53 2.30 -12.24
CA LYS A 135 -8.27 1.83 -12.83
C LYS A 135 -8.27 1.93 -14.35
N LYS A 136 -9.36 1.48 -14.99
CA LYS A 136 -9.51 1.53 -16.45
C LYS A 136 -9.52 2.97 -16.94
N MET A 137 -10.32 3.84 -16.31
CA MET A 137 -10.37 5.27 -16.61
C MET A 137 -8.98 5.93 -16.53
N LEU A 138 -8.24 5.70 -15.44
CA LEU A 138 -6.89 6.26 -15.28
C LEU A 138 -5.90 5.72 -16.33
N TYR A 139 -6.00 4.44 -16.66
CA TYR A 139 -5.16 3.83 -17.69
C TYR A 139 -5.45 4.43 -19.08
N GLU A 140 -6.72 4.61 -19.43
CA GLU A 140 -7.13 5.23 -20.69
C GLU A 140 -6.71 6.70 -20.76
N LEU A 141 -6.92 7.46 -19.68
CA LEU A 141 -6.51 8.86 -19.58
C LEU A 141 -5.00 9.03 -19.80
N ARG A 142 -4.17 8.17 -19.20
CA ARG A 142 -2.69 8.21 -19.37
C ARG A 142 -2.23 7.94 -20.81
N ARG A 143 -3.10 7.40 -21.67
CA ARG A 143 -2.78 7.10 -23.08
C ARG A 143 -3.19 8.22 -24.04
N THR A 144 -3.90 9.25 -23.57
CA THR A 144 -4.26 10.39 -24.42
C THR A 144 -3.02 11.20 -24.83
N PRO A 145 -3.03 11.87 -26.00
CA PRO A 145 -1.96 12.77 -26.41
C PRO A 145 -1.71 13.87 -25.37
N ASP A 146 -2.77 14.50 -24.87
CA ASP A 146 -2.70 15.58 -23.87
C ASP A 146 -1.99 15.15 -22.59
N ALA A 147 -2.26 13.94 -22.09
CA ALA A 147 -1.60 13.42 -20.89
C ALA A 147 -0.11 13.18 -21.13
N ARG A 148 0.28 12.75 -22.34
CA ARG A 148 1.70 12.56 -22.71
C ARG A 148 2.41 13.88 -22.84
N GLU A 149 1.78 14.87 -23.47
CA GLU A 149 2.31 16.22 -23.61
C GLU A 149 2.50 16.88 -22.25
N ALA A 150 1.49 16.82 -21.37
CA ALA A 150 1.58 17.34 -20.01
C ALA A 150 2.69 16.66 -19.20
N SER A 151 2.82 15.34 -19.31
CA SER A 151 3.91 14.58 -18.67
C SER A 151 5.28 15.03 -19.19
N GLN A 152 5.44 15.17 -20.51
CA GLN A 152 6.68 15.61 -21.13
C GLN A 152 7.05 17.03 -20.69
N ALA A 153 6.08 17.95 -20.64
CA ALA A 153 6.30 19.31 -20.16
C ALA A 153 6.77 19.35 -18.70
N ILE A 154 6.23 18.49 -17.83
CA ILE A 154 6.70 18.35 -16.44
C ILE A 154 8.14 17.85 -16.40
N VAL A 155 8.46 16.82 -17.19
CA VAL A 155 9.83 16.28 -17.28
C VAL A 155 10.80 17.34 -17.78
N ASP A 156 10.47 18.08 -18.84
CA ASP A 156 11.35 19.12 -19.39
C ASP A 156 11.58 20.28 -18.41
N LYS A 157 10.59 20.59 -17.56
CA LYS A 157 10.69 21.61 -16.52
C LYS A 157 11.49 21.16 -15.29
N LEU A 158 11.26 19.93 -14.83
CA LEU A 158 11.74 19.46 -13.52
C LEU A 158 12.96 18.55 -13.59
N ALA A 159 13.25 17.93 -14.74
CA ALA A 159 14.46 17.15 -14.90
C ALA A 159 15.66 18.11 -14.87
N SER A 160 16.38 18.11 -13.74
CA SER A 160 17.63 18.86 -13.56
C SER A 160 18.52 18.61 -14.77
N GLN A 161 18.87 19.70 -15.46
CA GLN A 161 19.57 19.78 -16.75
C GLN A 161 20.14 18.45 -17.23
N ARG A 162 19.59 17.94 -18.34
CA ARG A 162 20.11 16.82 -19.14
C ARG A 162 21.61 16.66 -18.89
N ARG A 163 22.00 15.71 -18.04
CA ARG A 163 23.39 15.29 -17.98
C ARG A 163 23.70 14.88 -19.42
N PRO A 164 24.67 15.52 -20.11
CA PRO A 164 25.01 15.11 -21.46
C PRO A 164 25.24 13.60 -21.39
N PRO A 165 24.74 12.82 -22.37
CA PRO A 165 24.91 11.38 -22.33
C PRO A 165 26.39 11.14 -22.12
N ALA A 166 26.75 10.56 -20.97
CA ALA A 166 28.12 10.18 -20.70
C ALA A 166 28.50 9.30 -21.88
N GLN A 167 29.42 9.76 -22.73
CA GLN A 167 29.96 8.92 -23.78
C GLN A 167 30.37 7.63 -23.08
N ARG A 168 29.67 6.53 -23.39
CA ARG A 168 30.06 5.21 -22.89
C ARG A 168 31.48 5.01 -23.41
N ALA A 169 32.48 5.34 -22.60
CA ALA A 169 33.84 4.92 -22.86
C ALA A 169 33.74 3.40 -23.03
N LYS A 170 34.15 2.91 -24.21
CA LYS A 170 34.19 1.47 -24.49
C LYS A 170 34.90 0.83 -23.31
N LYS A 171 34.20 -0.02 -22.54
CA LYS A 171 34.82 -0.81 -21.48
C LYS A 171 36.00 -1.55 -22.12
N ALA A 172 37.22 -1.13 -21.80
CA ALA A 172 38.38 -1.95 -22.07
C ALA A 172 38.16 -3.29 -21.38
N LYS A 173 38.42 -4.40 -22.09
CA LYS A 173 38.37 -5.75 -21.51
C LYS A 173 39.19 -5.73 -20.21
N PRO A 174 38.63 -6.12 -19.06
CA PRO A 174 39.45 -6.25 -17.86
C PRO A 174 40.51 -7.31 -18.15
N ALA A 175 41.78 -6.92 -18.03
CA ALA A 175 42.86 -7.88 -17.96
C ALA A 175 42.58 -8.81 -16.78
N ASN A 176 42.65 -10.11 -17.07
CA ASN A 176 42.37 -11.23 -16.19
C ASN A 176 42.86 -10.98 -14.75
N ARG A 177 41.96 -10.58 -13.85
CA ARG A 177 42.26 -10.41 -12.43
C ARG A 177 41.77 -11.66 -11.74
N GLN A 178 42.72 -12.55 -11.46
CA GLN A 178 42.55 -13.76 -10.69
C GLN A 178 41.61 -13.50 -9.51
N GLN A 179 40.52 -14.25 -9.52
CA GLN A 179 39.50 -14.30 -8.48
C GLN A 179 40.17 -14.76 -7.18
N LEU A 180 40.10 -13.92 -6.14
CA LEU A 180 40.59 -14.28 -4.80
C LEU A 180 39.66 -15.36 -4.22
N SER A 181 40.21 -16.53 -3.91
CA SER A 181 39.51 -17.62 -3.23
C SER A 181 39.18 -17.18 -1.80
N LEU A 182 37.91 -17.32 -1.40
CA LEU A 182 37.39 -16.86 -0.11
C LEU A 182 37.57 -17.87 1.02
N PHE A 183 38.40 -18.90 0.85
CA PHE A 183 38.58 -19.98 1.81
C PHE A 183 39.98 -20.58 1.74
N GLU A 184 40.97 -19.93 2.33
CA GLU A 184 42.19 -20.64 2.76
C GLU A 184 42.59 -20.16 4.17
N ASN A 185 42.90 -21.16 5.01
CA ASN A 185 43.51 -21.09 6.34
C ASN A 185 42.57 -21.02 7.55
N GLY A 186 41.77 -22.07 7.71
CA GLY A 186 41.63 -22.69 9.03
C GLY A 186 42.86 -23.55 9.31
N GLY A 187 43.55 -23.33 10.43
CA GLY A 187 44.64 -24.21 10.87
C GLY A 187 45.60 -23.61 11.88
N LEU A 188 45.33 -23.91 13.16
CA LEU A 188 46.29 -24.10 14.26
C LEU A 188 46.98 -22.87 14.87
N GLU A 189 46.36 -22.34 15.94
CA GLU A 189 47.12 -21.76 17.07
C GLU A 189 47.73 -22.91 17.89
N THR A 190 49.05 -23.03 17.90
CA THR A 190 49.79 -23.76 18.92
C THR A 190 50.60 -22.75 19.74
N THR A 191 50.20 -22.59 21.00
CA THR A 191 50.90 -21.83 22.04
C THR A 191 52.32 -22.37 22.27
N PRO A 192 53.34 -21.53 22.51
CA PRO A 192 54.63 -22.00 22.96
C PRO A 192 54.65 -22.09 24.50
N ASP A 193 54.82 -23.31 25.01
CA ASP A 193 55.23 -23.62 26.38
C ASP A 193 56.54 -24.41 26.29
N THR A 194 57.63 -23.88 26.83
CA THR A 194 58.61 -24.57 27.71
C THR A 194 59.98 -23.86 27.77
N HIS A 195 60.36 -23.54 29.01
CA HIS A 195 61.67 -23.60 29.68
C HIS A 195 62.96 -23.75 28.85
N ASP A 196 63.89 -22.80 29.02
CA ASP A 196 65.07 -22.95 29.91
C ASP A 196 65.60 -21.56 30.32
#